data_AF-A0A7M2XVD4-F1
#
_entry.id   AF-A0A7M2XVD4-F1
#
_cell.length_a   1.000
_cell.length_b   1.000
_cell.length_c   1.000
_cell.angle_alpha   90.00
_cell.angle_beta   90.00
_cell.angle_gamma   90.00
#
_symmetry.space_group_name_H-M   'P 1'
#
loop_
_entity.id
_entity.type
_entity.pdbx_description
1 polymer ?
#
loop_
_entity_poly.entity_id
_entity_poly.type
_entity_poly.pdbx_seq_one_letter_code
_entity_poly.pdbx_strand_id
1 'polypeptide(L)'
;MATIRVDRWPITVQLHPAEYLPGWLMRVGCRYQLTPIQILRELRVPRSPTGYHLVLEHLSLHARWIAAHLGVPAGDLRAALWGRPIDAAAARYLVHHRHIRPDRGGSRFCARCLAEPDPWWHAGWANPLLPLCVRHQVYLQSTCEGCGQVPWTGTAWMSALAPPWQCPQRHAREPQRPGRVRPFCRYDLRDAAVLAAPAKLCHAQQNLIEFAALADLQPSRQLRYGTTDMPITEVLDELCRRFVDTIGSPVRGPGDRPGQSEQGDPPARQNWHATRWPFQAGSQPASL
;
A
#
# COMPACT_ATOMS: atom_id res chain seq x y z
N MET A 1 -33.24 -22.09 27.55
CA MET A 1 -32.92 -20.79 26.91
C MET A 1 -31.81 -21.05 25.91
N ALA A 2 -32.04 -20.81 24.62
CA ALA A 2 -31.00 -20.98 23.61
C ALA A 2 -29.99 -19.83 23.73
N THR A 3 -28.75 -20.15 24.13
CA THR A 3 -27.65 -19.20 24.16
C THR A 3 -27.28 -18.86 22.72
N ILE A 4 -27.58 -17.63 22.27
CA ILE A 4 -27.12 -17.15 20.98
C ILE A 4 -25.59 -17.04 21.06
N ARG A 5 -24.90 -17.95 20.37
CA ARG A 5 -23.44 -17.91 20.24
C ARG A 5 -23.09 -16.86 19.19
N VAL A 6 -22.63 -15.70 19.65
CA VAL A 6 -22.18 -14.61 18.78
C VAL A 6 -20.73 -14.90 18.39
N ASP A 7 -20.53 -15.68 17.34
CA ASP A 7 -19.20 -16.07 16.84
C ASP A 7 -18.54 -15.00 15.95
N ARG A 8 -19.25 -13.90 15.66
CA ARG A 8 -18.77 -12.76 14.85
C ARG A 8 -19.43 -11.47 15.28
N TRP A 9 -18.81 -10.34 14.93
CA TRP A 9 -19.37 -9.03 15.18
C TRP A 9 -20.66 -8.81 14.35
N PRO A 10 -21.63 -8.05 14.89
CA PRO A 10 -22.99 -7.99 14.34
C PRO A 10 -23.10 -7.30 12.98
N ILE A 11 -22.13 -6.47 12.61
CA ILE A 11 -22.14 -5.64 11.41
C ILE A 11 -20.86 -5.83 10.61
N THR A 12 -20.97 -6.49 9.47
CA THR A 12 -19.83 -6.65 8.57
C THR A 12 -19.57 -5.35 7.80
N VAL A 13 -18.33 -4.88 7.83
CA VAL A 13 -17.84 -3.84 6.92
C VAL A 13 -17.12 -4.55 5.77
N GLN A 14 -17.71 -4.48 4.57
CA GLN A 14 -17.19 -5.19 3.41
C GLN A 14 -15.77 -4.69 3.07
N LEU A 15 -14.87 -5.65 2.85
CA LEU A 15 -13.53 -5.40 2.33
C LEU A 15 -13.61 -5.39 0.81
N HIS A 16 -13.30 -4.26 0.18
CA HIS A 16 -13.26 -4.21 -1.27
C HIS A 16 -11.98 -4.92 -1.79
N PRO A 17 -12.02 -5.69 -2.89
CA PRO A 17 -10.87 -6.50 -3.35
C PRO A 17 -9.60 -5.69 -3.62
N ALA A 18 -9.75 -4.43 -4.02
CA ALA A 18 -8.64 -3.51 -4.26
C ALA A 18 -8.33 -2.57 -3.08
N GLU A 19 -8.97 -2.78 -1.92
CA GLU A 19 -8.83 -1.90 -0.76
C GLU A 19 -7.53 -2.14 -0.01
N TYR A 20 -6.96 -1.03 0.46
CA TYR A 20 -5.80 -1.00 1.31
C TYR A 20 -6.17 -1.40 2.73
N LEU A 21 -5.51 -2.42 3.26
CA LEU A 21 -5.89 -3.01 4.54
C LEU A 21 -5.94 -2.01 5.72
N PRO A 22 -4.94 -1.13 5.95
CA PRO A 22 -5.06 -0.11 6.99
C PRO A 22 -6.30 0.79 6.83
N GLY A 23 -6.67 1.13 5.60
CA GLY A 23 -7.86 1.90 5.28
C GLY A 23 -9.15 1.15 5.63
N TRP A 24 -9.24 -0.13 5.26
CA TRP A 24 -10.38 -0.98 5.63
C TRP A 24 -10.52 -1.13 7.14
N LEU A 25 -9.42 -1.42 7.85
CA LEU A 25 -9.45 -1.57 9.31
C LEU A 25 -9.87 -0.27 10.00
N MET A 26 -9.52 0.89 9.44
CA MET A 26 -10.02 2.19 9.90
C MET A 26 -11.52 2.39 9.62
N ARG A 27 -12.06 1.92 8.48
CA ARG A 27 -13.52 1.92 8.21
C ARG A 27 -14.27 1.03 9.19
N VAL A 28 -13.75 -0.15 9.51
CA VAL A 28 -14.27 -1.00 10.59
C VAL A 28 -14.28 -0.20 11.90
N GLY A 29 -13.19 0.50 12.18
CA GLY A 29 -13.08 1.37 13.35
C GLY A 29 -14.14 2.46 13.42
N CYS A 30 -14.39 3.16 12.31
CA CYS A 30 -15.48 4.14 12.23
C CYS A 30 -16.86 3.51 12.47
N ARG A 31 -17.09 2.29 11.97
CA ARG A 31 -18.38 1.61 12.15
C ARG A 31 -18.66 1.24 13.61
N TYR A 32 -17.61 0.85 14.34
CA TYR A 32 -17.69 0.38 15.72
C TYR A 32 -17.24 1.40 16.76
N GLN A 33 -16.79 2.58 16.35
CA GLN A 33 -16.19 3.61 17.20
C GLN A 33 -14.97 3.10 18.00
N LEU A 34 -14.17 2.25 17.36
CA LEU A 34 -12.95 1.68 17.93
C LEU A 34 -11.75 2.05 17.04
N THR A 35 -10.63 2.40 17.64
CA THR A 35 -9.36 2.50 16.90
C THR A 35 -8.91 1.11 16.42
N PRO A 36 -8.09 1.01 15.36
CA PRO A 36 -7.54 -0.28 14.91
C PRO A 36 -6.89 -1.09 16.04
N ILE A 37 -6.14 -0.46 16.94
CA ILE A 37 -5.52 -1.16 18.08
C ILE A 37 -6.55 -1.65 19.10
N GLN A 38 -7.67 -0.95 19.27
CA GLN A 38 -8.78 -1.42 20.12
C GLN A 38 -9.49 -2.60 19.46
N ILE A 39 -9.75 -2.56 18.14
CA ILE A 39 -10.31 -3.71 17.40
C ILE A 39 -9.46 -4.95 17.63
N LEU A 40 -8.15 -4.87 17.39
CA LEU A 40 -7.26 -6.02 17.57
C LEU A 40 -7.25 -6.54 19.01
N ARG A 41 -7.38 -5.64 20.00
CA ARG A 41 -7.49 -6.01 21.41
C ARG A 41 -8.79 -6.75 21.71
N GLU A 42 -9.92 -6.26 21.22
CA GLU A 42 -11.23 -6.93 21.38
C GLU A 42 -11.24 -8.30 20.70
N LEU A 43 -10.55 -8.41 19.55
CA LEU A 43 -10.33 -9.68 18.87
C LEU A 43 -9.27 -10.57 19.55
N ARG A 44 -8.70 -10.15 20.68
CA ARG A 44 -7.63 -10.87 21.40
C ARG A 44 -6.41 -11.19 20.53
N VAL A 45 -6.15 -10.37 19.51
CA VAL A 45 -4.91 -10.43 18.75
C VAL A 45 -3.80 -9.83 19.63
N PRO A 46 -2.69 -10.57 19.88
CA PRO A 46 -1.59 -10.09 20.71
C PRO A 46 -1.07 -8.73 20.23
N ARG A 47 -0.47 -7.96 21.16
CA ARG A 47 0.08 -6.64 20.82
C ARG A 47 1.06 -6.76 19.67
N SER A 48 0.86 -5.89 18.68
CA SER A 48 1.68 -5.83 17.48
C SER A 48 3.07 -5.23 17.79
N PRO A 49 4.12 -5.62 17.05
CA PRO A 49 5.44 -5.01 17.15
C PRO A 49 5.44 -3.51 16.79
N THR A 50 6.49 -2.81 17.20
CA THR A 50 6.75 -1.41 16.84
C THR A 50 7.41 -1.31 15.46
N GLY A 51 6.61 -1.19 14.41
CA GLY A 51 7.09 -0.98 13.04
C GLY A 51 5.98 -1.23 12.02
N TYR A 52 5.85 -0.39 11.00
CA TYR A 52 4.74 -0.49 10.04
C TYR A 52 4.68 -1.87 9.35
N HIS A 53 5.80 -2.34 8.80
CA HIS A 53 5.88 -3.64 8.12
C HIS A 53 5.59 -4.80 9.07
N LEU A 54 6.13 -4.74 10.29
CA LEU A 54 5.88 -5.74 11.32
C LEU A 54 4.40 -5.79 11.73
N VAL A 55 3.69 -4.65 11.72
CA VAL A 55 2.24 -4.62 11.95
C VAL A 55 1.51 -5.38 10.85
N LEU A 56 1.83 -5.16 9.58
CA LEU A 56 1.17 -5.88 8.48
C LEU A 56 1.47 -7.39 8.48
N GLU A 57 2.70 -7.77 8.77
CA GLU A 57 3.09 -9.18 8.93
C GLU A 57 2.33 -9.81 10.10
N HIS A 58 2.23 -9.11 11.23
CA HIS A 58 1.46 -9.57 12.39
C HIS A 58 -0.03 -9.75 12.06
N LEU A 59 -0.64 -8.80 11.35
CA LEU A 59 -2.01 -8.94 10.86
C LEU A 59 -2.17 -10.16 9.95
N SER A 60 -1.15 -10.48 9.14
CA SER A 60 -1.15 -11.65 8.25
C SER A 60 -1.21 -12.96 9.00
N LEU A 61 -0.44 -13.09 10.09
CA LEU A 61 -0.46 -14.28 10.94
C LEU A 61 -1.85 -14.53 11.57
N HIS A 62 -2.62 -13.46 11.78
CA HIS A 62 -3.95 -13.52 12.39
C HIS A 62 -5.10 -13.36 11.39
N ALA A 63 -4.84 -13.35 10.08
CA ALA A 63 -5.84 -13.01 9.07
C ALA A 63 -7.09 -13.91 9.12
N ARG A 64 -6.92 -15.24 9.24
CA ARG A 64 -8.07 -16.16 9.35
C ARG A 64 -8.96 -15.84 10.56
N TRP A 65 -8.34 -15.52 11.69
CA TRP A 65 -9.05 -15.20 12.93
C TRP A 65 -9.79 -13.86 12.81
N ILE A 66 -9.10 -12.82 12.32
CA ILE A 66 -9.68 -11.49 12.10
C ILE A 66 -10.86 -11.57 11.12
N ALA A 67 -10.68 -12.29 10.00
CA ALA A 67 -11.70 -12.45 8.98
C ALA A 67 -12.97 -13.12 9.52
N ALA A 68 -12.82 -14.21 10.29
CA ALA A 68 -13.95 -14.92 10.90
C ALA A 68 -14.76 -14.01 11.84
N HIS A 69 -14.09 -13.24 12.68
CA HIS A 69 -14.76 -12.38 13.68
C HIS A 69 -15.36 -11.11 13.08
N LEU A 70 -14.76 -10.54 12.03
CA LEU A 70 -15.29 -9.36 11.34
C LEU A 70 -16.27 -9.72 10.20
N GLY A 71 -16.45 -11.02 9.93
CA GLY A 71 -17.42 -11.53 8.97
C GLY A 71 -17.03 -11.31 7.51
N VAL A 72 -15.73 -11.29 7.18
CA VAL A 72 -15.23 -11.20 5.80
C VAL A 72 -14.56 -12.52 5.37
N PRO A 73 -14.49 -12.84 4.07
CA PRO A 73 -13.76 -14.01 3.60
C PRO A 73 -12.27 -13.94 3.95
N ALA A 74 -11.72 -15.04 4.49
CA ALA A 74 -10.30 -15.09 4.85
C ALA A 74 -9.35 -15.06 3.64
N GLY A 75 -9.86 -15.36 2.44
CA GLY A 75 -9.14 -15.21 1.17
C GLY A 75 -8.94 -13.74 0.83
N ASP A 76 -10.00 -12.93 0.90
CA ASP A 76 -9.97 -11.50 0.59
C ASP A 76 -9.02 -10.75 1.53
N LEU A 77 -9.06 -11.05 2.82
CA LEU A 77 -8.15 -10.42 3.78
C LEU A 77 -6.69 -10.79 3.53
N ARG A 78 -6.42 -12.05 3.15
CA ARG A 78 -5.07 -12.49 2.75
C ARG A 78 -4.61 -11.82 1.46
N ALA A 79 -5.48 -11.69 0.47
CA ALA A 79 -5.17 -10.99 -0.77
C ALA A 79 -4.81 -9.51 -0.51
N ALA A 80 -5.55 -8.83 0.37
CA ALA A 80 -5.26 -7.45 0.76
C ALA A 80 -3.90 -7.28 1.48
N LEU A 81 -3.36 -8.35 2.09
CA LEU A 81 -2.08 -8.35 2.80
C LEU A 81 -0.87 -8.67 1.92
N TRP A 82 -1.04 -9.62 0.99
CA TRP A 82 0.06 -10.09 0.13
C TRP A 82 0.37 -9.12 -1.02
N GLY A 83 -0.51 -8.14 -1.24
CA GLY A 83 -0.35 -7.15 -2.30
C GLY A 83 -0.74 -7.74 -3.65
N ARG A 84 -0.58 -6.93 -4.69
CA ARG A 84 -0.94 -7.26 -6.07
C ARG A 84 0.30 -7.69 -6.85
N PRO A 85 0.15 -8.39 -7.99
CA PRO A 85 1.27 -8.76 -8.85
C PRO A 85 2.24 -7.62 -9.18
N ILE A 86 1.68 -6.43 -9.45
CA ILE A 86 2.48 -5.22 -9.73
C ILE A 86 3.31 -4.73 -8.53
N ASP A 87 2.90 -5.04 -7.30
CA ASP A 87 3.66 -4.71 -6.08
C ASP A 87 4.92 -5.60 -5.99
N ALA A 88 4.83 -6.86 -6.42
CA ALA A 88 5.97 -7.76 -6.54
C ALA A 88 6.96 -7.31 -7.62
N ALA A 89 6.45 -6.90 -8.78
CA ALA A 89 7.27 -6.35 -9.86
C ALA A 89 7.97 -5.04 -9.44
N ALA A 90 7.27 -4.15 -8.73
CA ALA A 90 7.86 -2.94 -8.18
C ALA A 90 8.98 -3.26 -7.17
N ALA A 91 8.78 -4.24 -6.29
CA ALA A 91 9.79 -4.68 -5.34
C ALA A 91 11.05 -5.22 -6.04
N ARG A 92 10.89 -6.09 -7.05
CA ARG A 92 12.01 -6.58 -7.87
C ARG A 92 12.73 -5.43 -8.56
N TYR A 93 11.99 -4.53 -9.19
CA TYR A 93 12.55 -3.36 -9.87
C TYR A 93 13.42 -2.51 -8.93
N LEU A 94 12.89 -2.17 -7.75
CA LEU A 94 13.60 -1.34 -6.77
C LEU A 94 14.87 -2.02 -6.25
N VAL A 95 14.82 -3.32 -6.01
CA VAL A 95 15.99 -4.08 -5.52
C VAL A 95 17.05 -4.22 -6.63
N HIS A 96 16.66 -4.61 -7.83
CA HIS A 96 17.60 -4.96 -8.90
C HIS A 96 18.13 -3.76 -9.67
N HIS A 97 17.32 -2.72 -9.88
CA HIS A 97 17.70 -1.56 -10.69
C HIS A 97 17.98 -0.30 -9.89
N ARG A 98 17.49 -0.20 -8.65
CA ARG A 98 17.71 0.97 -7.80
C ARG A 98 18.50 0.66 -6.52
N HIS A 99 18.71 -0.62 -6.20
CA HIS A 99 19.35 -1.06 -4.96
C HIS A 99 18.67 -0.50 -3.69
N ILE A 100 17.37 -0.24 -3.77
CA ILE A 100 16.55 0.29 -2.68
C ILE A 100 15.65 -0.82 -2.15
N ARG A 101 15.54 -0.95 -0.83
CA ARG A 101 14.52 -1.80 -0.23
C ARG A 101 13.15 -1.13 -0.39
N PRO A 102 12.13 -1.81 -0.92
CA PRO A 102 10.79 -1.26 -0.98
C PRO A 102 10.27 -0.99 0.43
N ASP A 103 9.97 0.26 0.74
CA ASP A 103 9.19 0.60 1.93
C ASP A 103 7.71 0.40 1.60
N ARG A 104 7.01 -0.41 2.41
CA ARG A 104 5.56 -0.62 2.30
C ARG A 104 4.77 0.44 3.07
N GLY A 105 5.45 1.30 3.82
CA GLY A 105 4.86 2.39 4.57
C GLY A 105 4.43 3.54 3.65
N GLY A 106 3.27 4.10 3.93
CA GLY A 106 2.75 5.23 3.19
C GLY A 106 1.84 4.85 2.03
N SER A 107 0.86 5.69 1.77
CA SER A 107 -0.01 5.58 0.61
C SER A 107 -0.31 6.97 0.08
N ARG A 108 -0.18 7.14 -1.25
CA ARG A 108 -0.71 8.32 -1.93
C ARG A 108 -2.24 8.28 -1.91
N PHE A 109 -2.89 9.31 -2.41
CA PHE A 109 -4.34 9.31 -2.50
C PHE A 109 -4.89 10.06 -3.70
N CYS A 110 -6.13 9.74 -4.06
CA CYS A 110 -6.90 10.51 -5.02
C CYS A 110 -8.03 11.23 -4.27
N ALA A 111 -7.98 12.56 -4.22
CA ALA A 111 -9.02 13.38 -3.60
C ALA A 111 -10.41 13.09 -4.17
N ARG A 112 -10.52 12.85 -5.49
CA ARG A 112 -11.78 12.49 -6.16
C ARG A 112 -12.33 11.15 -5.71
N CYS A 113 -11.51 10.11 -5.57
CA CYS A 113 -11.96 8.82 -5.01
C CYS A 113 -12.43 8.95 -3.57
N LEU A 114 -11.75 9.77 -2.77
CA LEU A 114 -12.14 10.00 -1.38
C LEU A 114 -13.40 10.88 -1.24
N ALA A 115 -13.81 11.58 -2.30
CA ALA A 115 -15.03 12.37 -2.37
C ALA A 115 -16.25 11.58 -2.89
N GLU A 116 -16.07 10.33 -3.33
CA GLU A 116 -17.17 9.46 -3.74
C GLU A 116 -18.06 9.05 -2.56
N PRO A 117 -19.32 8.59 -2.81
CA PRO A 117 -20.26 8.21 -1.74
C PRO A 117 -19.78 7.09 -0.80
N ASP A 118 -19.00 6.12 -1.28
CA ASP A 118 -18.38 5.07 -0.47
C ASP A 118 -16.85 5.11 -0.65
N PRO A 119 -16.16 6.02 0.07
CA PRO A 119 -14.74 6.23 -0.12
C PRO A 119 -13.92 5.16 0.60
N TRP A 120 -12.93 4.63 -0.10
CA TRP A 120 -11.96 3.69 0.42
C TRP A 120 -10.57 3.96 -0.16
N TRP A 121 -9.55 3.47 0.54
CA TRP A 121 -8.16 3.62 0.11
C TRP A 121 -7.79 2.51 -0.83
N HIS A 122 -7.29 2.82 -2.01
CA HIS A 122 -6.89 1.79 -2.96
C HIS A 122 -5.48 1.27 -2.66
N ALA A 123 -5.31 -0.05 -2.56
CA ALA A 123 -4.00 -0.69 -2.29
C ALA A 123 -2.92 -0.26 -3.30
N GLY A 124 -3.34 -0.13 -4.57
CA GLY A 124 -2.80 0.75 -5.62
C GLY A 124 -1.82 1.82 -5.21
N TRP A 125 -2.30 2.71 -4.35
CA TRP A 125 -1.69 4.00 -4.14
C TRP A 125 -0.41 3.95 -3.30
N ALA A 126 -0.13 2.81 -2.65
CA ALA A 126 1.15 2.56 -1.99
C ALA A 126 2.25 2.15 -2.98
N ASN A 127 1.90 1.74 -4.21
CA ASN A 127 2.89 1.26 -5.18
C ASN A 127 3.64 2.44 -5.85
N PRO A 128 4.99 2.48 -5.82
CA PRO A 128 5.81 3.50 -6.48
C PRO A 128 5.65 3.59 -8.00
N LEU A 129 5.31 2.48 -8.66
CA LEU A 129 5.09 2.41 -10.10
C LEU A 129 3.66 2.80 -10.52
N LEU A 130 2.78 3.12 -9.57
CA LEU A 130 1.39 3.50 -9.86
C LEU A 130 1.10 4.94 -9.39
N PRO A 131 1.71 5.98 -9.98
CA PRO A 131 1.54 7.36 -9.54
C PRO A 131 0.20 7.98 -9.93
N LEU A 132 -0.63 7.31 -10.73
CA LEU A 132 -1.87 7.85 -11.27
C LEU A 132 -3.11 7.16 -10.69
N CYS A 133 -4.18 7.92 -10.51
CA CYS A 133 -5.52 7.37 -10.43
C CYS A 133 -6.05 7.19 -11.86
N VAL A 134 -6.09 5.95 -12.35
CA VAL A 134 -6.59 5.65 -13.71
C VAL A 134 -8.09 5.94 -13.86
N ARG A 135 -8.87 5.77 -12.77
CA ARG A 135 -10.32 6.04 -12.75
C ARG A 135 -10.65 7.51 -12.95
N HIS A 136 -9.90 8.39 -12.30
CA HIS A 136 -10.12 9.84 -12.36
C HIS A 136 -9.16 10.58 -13.30
N GLN A 137 -8.20 9.87 -13.87
CA GLN A 137 -7.16 10.38 -14.77
C GLN A 137 -6.39 11.56 -14.18
N VAL A 138 -5.91 11.39 -12.94
CA VAL A 138 -5.18 12.42 -12.18
C VAL A 138 -3.93 11.84 -11.56
N TYR A 139 -2.94 12.68 -11.30
CA TYR A 139 -1.81 12.32 -10.45
C TYR A 139 -2.30 12.12 -9.01
N LEU A 140 -1.79 11.07 -8.35
CA LEU A 140 -2.05 10.84 -6.93
C LEU A 140 -1.26 11.84 -6.09
N GLN A 141 -1.89 12.37 -5.05
CA GLN A 141 -1.24 13.22 -4.08
C GLN A 141 -0.42 12.40 -3.10
N SER A 142 0.86 12.74 -2.96
CA SER A 142 1.79 11.97 -2.13
C SER A 142 1.74 12.37 -0.66
N THR A 143 1.46 13.64 -0.36
CA THR A 143 1.50 14.20 0.99
C THR A 143 0.20 14.91 1.33
N CYS A 144 -0.14 14.93 2.61
CA CYS A 144 -1.23 15.73 3.15
C CYS A 144 -0.84 17.22 3.20
N GLU A 145 -1.65 18.12 2.64
CA GLU A 145 -1.40 19.57 2.68
C GLU A 145 -1.44 20.14 4.11
N GLY A 146 -2.26 19.55 5.00
CA GLY A 146 -2.37 20.02 6.38
C GLY A 146 -1.17 19.69 7.29
N CYS A 147 -0.43 18.59 7.03
CA CYS A 147 0.71 18.20 7.88
C CYS A 147 2.01 17.87 7.14
N GLY A 148 2.01 17.91 5.81
CA GLY A 148 3.17 17.61 4.96
C GLY A 148 3.62 16.15 4.94
N GLN A 149 2.93 15.26 5.65
CA GLN A 149 3.32 13.85 5.76
C GLN A 149 2.60 12.98 4.73
N VAL A 150 3.25 11.87 4.34
CA VAL A 150 2.62 10.81 3.55
C VAL A 150 1.61 10.07 4.44
N PRO A 151 0.33 9.95 4.04
CA PRO A 151 -0.67 9.18 4.79
C PRO A 151 -0.22 7.74 5.01
N TRP A 152 -0.57 7.14 6.16
CA TRP A 152 -0.25 5.74 6.52
C TRP A 152 1.23 5.39 6.71
N THR A 153 2.15 6.35 6.62
CA THR A 153 3.53 6.17 7.07
C THR A 153 3.58 5.95 8.59
N GLY A 154 4.36 4.95 9.02
CA GLY A 154 4.49 4.61 10.44
C GLY A 154 3.21 4.03 11.06
N THR A 155 3.17 3.91 12.38
CA THR A 155 2.10 3.19 13.09
C THR A 155 1.04 4.09 13.73
N ALA A 156 1.09 5.41 13.51
CA ALA A 156 0.19 6.37 14.15
C ALA A 156 -1.29 6.06 13.89
N TRP A 157 -1.60 5.60 12.67
CA TRP A 157 -2.93 5.21 12.23
C TRP A 157 -3.57 4.11 13.09
N MET A 158 -2.77 3.26 13.74
CA MET A 158 -3.28 2.20 14.64
C MET A 158 -4.09 2.78 15.80
N SER A 159 -3.78 4.02 16.19
CA SER A 159 -4.46 4.76 17.26
C SER A 159 -5.42 5.83 16.73
N ALA A 160 -5.60 5.92 15.41
CA ALA A 160 -6.49 6.89 14.78
C ALA A 160 -7.92 6.38 14.75
N LEU A 161 -8.87 7.31 14.83
CA LEU A 161 -10.27 7.10 14.51
C LEU A 161 -10.68 8.29 13.64
N ALA A 162 -10.74 8.05 12.34
CA ALA A 162 -10.99 9.05 11.33
C ALA A 162 -11.66 8.40 10.11
N PRO A 163 -12.63 9.06 9.45
CA PRO A 163 -13.20 8.56 8.21
C PRO A 163 -12.13 8.50 7.09
N PRO A 164 -12.37 7.75 6.01
CA PRO A 164 -11.37 7.51 4.96
C PRO A 164 -10.80 8.79 4.31
N TRP A 165 -11.58 9.87 4.25
CA TRP A 165 -11.15 11.14 3.67
C TRP A 165 -10.32 12.03 4.60
N GLN A 166 -10.12 11.66 5.86
CA GLN A 166 -9.31 12.46 6.79
C GLN A 166 -7.90 11.89 6.95
N CYS A 167 -6.91 12.79 7.07
CA CYS A 167 -5.52 12.41 7.28
C CYS A 167 -5.33 11.60 8.58
N PRO A 168 -4.79 10.36 8.53
CA PRO A 168 -4.59 9.51 9.70
C PRO A 168 -3.30 9.84 10.49
N GLN A 169 -2.52 10.82 10.04
CA GLN A 169 -1.23 11.17 10.65
C GLN A 169 -1.36 12.08 11.85
N ARG A 170 -0.32 12.08 12.69
CA ARG A 170 -0.12 13.11 13.72
C ARG A 170 0.73 14.25 13.17
N HIS A 171 0.57 15.44 13.71
CA HIS A 171 1.48 16.55 13.38
C HIS A 171 2.94 16.18 13.66
N ALA A 172 3.84 16.71 12.82
CA ALA A 172 5.28 16.47 12.94
C ALA A 172 5.81 16.94 14.32
N ARG A 173 6.90 16.31 14.76
CA ARG A 173 7.52 16.63 16.04
C ARG A 173 8.23 17.98 15.95
N GLU A 174 7.69 18.98 16.65
CA GLU A 174 8.45 20.21 16.92
C GLU A 174 9.66 19.89 17.81
N PRO A 175 10.88 20.32 17.44
CA PRO A 175 12.10 20.06 18.21
C PRO A 175 12.03 20.51 19.67
N GLN A 176 11.26 21.57 19.93
CA GLN A 176 11.28 22.32 21.20
C GLN A 176 10.39 21.73 22.30
N ARG A 177 9.59 20.70 22.04
CA ARG A 177 8.65 20.12 23.03
C ARG A 177 8.61 18.58 23.00
N PRO A 178 9.67 17.90 23.47
CA PRO A 178 9.67 16.45 23.60
C PRO A 178 8.63 15.96 24.65
N GLY A 179 8.00 14.80 24.42
CA GLY A 179 7.23 14.08 25.45
C GLY A 179 5.70 14.10 25.36
N ARG A 180 5.06 15.04 24.64
CA ARG A 180 3.59 15.03 24.44
C ARG A 180 3.18 14.32 23.16
N VAL A 181 2.28 13.35 23.28
CA VAL A 181 1.57 12.74 22.13
C VAL A 181 0.87 13.86 21.35
N ARG A 182 1.25 14.03 20.08
CA ARG A 182 0.73 15.10 19.21
C ARG A 182 -0.71 14.79 18.78
N PRO A 183 -1.56 15.82 18.59
CA PRO A 183 -2.88 15.60 18.04
C PRO A 183 -2.79 15.02 16.62
N PHE A 184 -3.86 14.32 16.22
CA PHE A 184 -4.04 13.91 14.84
C PHE A 184 -4.30 15.13 13.95
N CYS A 185 -3.79 15.08 12.72
CA CYS A 185 -3.93 16.15 11.72
C CYS A 185 -5.38 16.32 11.28
N ARG A 186 -6.05 15.23 10.87
CA ARG A 186 -7.46 15.22 10.43
C ARG A 186 -7.82 16.17 9.28
N TYR A 187 -6.82 16.71 8.57
CA TYR A 187 -7.05 17.48 7.34
C TYR A 187 -7.93 16.68 6.37
N ASP A 188 -8.86 17.35 5.72
CA ASP A 188 -9.75 16.75 4.74
C ASP A 188 -9.01 16.58 3.42
N LEU A 189 -8.68 15.34 3.08
CA LEU A 189 -7.91 15.00 1.88
C LEU A 189 -8.71 15.22 0.58
N ARG A 190 -10.01 15.50 0.67
CA ARG A 190 -10.85 15.87 -0.48
C ARG A 190 -10.56 17.27 -0.98
N ASP A 191 -10.04 18.13 -0.10
CA ASP A 191 -9.71 19.52 -0.41
C ASP A 191 -8.38 19.66 -1.16
N ALA A 192 -7.61 18.57 -1.26
CA ALA A 192 -6.31 18.59 -1.94
C ALA A 192 -6.45 18.92 -3.42
N ALA A 193 -5.49 19.70 -3.93
CA ALA A 193 -5.46 20.08 -5.34
C ALA A 193 -5.42 18.85 -6.26
N VAL A 194 -6.07 18.95 -7.43
CA VAL A 194 -6.15 17.84 -8.40
C VAL A 194 -5.43 18.23 -9.69
N LEU A 195 -4.39 17.48 -10.04
CA LEU A 195 -3.66 17.65 -11.29
C LEU A 195 -4.06 16.56 -12.30
N ALA A 196 -4.57 16.97 -13.46
CA ALA A 196 -4.92 16.04 -14.54
C ALA A 196 -3.68 15.30 -15.06
N ALA A 197 -3.84 14.00 -15.33
CA ALA A 197 -2.80 13.16 -15.90
C ALA A 197 -3.02 12.98 -17.42
N PRO A 198 -1.96 12.96 -18.24
CA PRO A 198 -2.07 12.63 -19.66
C PRO A 198 -2.67 11.24 -19.88
N ALA A 199 -3.65 11.13 -20.78
CA ALA A 199 -4.35 9.87 -21.07
C ALA A 199 -3.39 8.73 -21.46
N LYS A 200 -2.31 9.04 -22.21
CA LYS A 200 -1.27 8.07 -22.59
C LYS A 200 -0.58 7.44 -21.37
N LEU A 201 -0.34 8.21 -20.31
CA LEU A 201 0.27 7.69 -19.09
C LEU A 201 -0.73 6.84 -18.29
N CYS A 202 -2.00 7.23 -18.23
CA CYS A 202 -3.05 6.40 -17.63
C CYS A 202 -3.17 5.05 -18.34
N HIS A 203 -3.16 5.04 -19.68
CA HIS A 203 -3.20 3.82 -20.47
C HIS A 203 -1.94 2.96 -20.25
N ALA A 204 -0.75 3.57 -20.22
CA ALA A 204 0.49 2.87 -19.92
C ALA A 204 0.48 2.22 -18.52
N GLN A 205 -0.01 2.93 -17.50
CA GLN A 205 -0.14 2.38 -16.15
C GLN A 205 -1.15 1.22 -16.10
N GLN A 206 -2.29 1.35 -16.79
CA GLN A 206 -3.29 0.30 -16.87
C GLN A 206 -2.70 -0.97 -17.51
N ASN A 207 -2.00 -0.81 -18.64
CA ASN A 207 -1.31 -1.92 -19.31
C ASN A 207 -0.27 -2.55 -18.38
N LEU A 208 0.47 -1.77 -17.59
CA LEU A 208 1.44 -2.29 -16.64
C LEU A 208 0.77 -3.16 -15.54
N ILE A 209 -0.40 -2.75 -15.04
CA ILE A 209 -1.18 -3.52 -14.07
C ILE A 209 -1.65 -4.85 -14.68
N GLU A 210 -2.22 -4.81 -15.88
CA GLU A 210 -2.72 -5.99 -16.58
C GLU A 210 -1.58 -6.96 -16.95
N PHE A 211 -0.46 -6.43 -17.43
CA PHE A 211 0.72 -7.21 -17.78
C PHE A 211 1.34 -7.89 -16.56
N ALA A 212 1.36 -7.20 -15.41
CA ALA A 212 1.80 -7.80 -14.15
C ALA A 212 0.88 -8.95 -13.70
N ALA A 213 -0.44 -8.81 -13.86
CA ALA A 213 -1.37 -9.89 -13.57
C ALA A 213 -1.15 -11.11 -14.49
N LEU A 214 -0.90 -10.88 -15.79
CA LEU A 214 -0.59 -11.96 -16.72
C LEU A 214 0.74 -12.66 -16.38
N ALA A 215 1.76 -11.88 -15.99
CA ALA A 215 3.07 -12.41 -15.60
C ALA A 215 2.99 -13.29 -14.34
N ASP A 216 2.10 -12.96 -13.41
CA ASP A 216 1.86 -13.75 -12.20
C ASP A 216 1.16 -15.08 -12.52
N LEU A 217 0.18 -15.06 -13.43
CA LEU A 217 -0.52 -16.27 -13.88
C LEU A 217 0.35 -17.19 -14.76
N GLN A 218 1.29 -16.63 -15.53
CA GLN A 218 2.06 -17.35 -16.54
C GLN A 218 3.56 -16.99 -16.51
N PRO A 219 4.28 -17.19 -15.39
CA PRO A 219 5.63 -16.62 -15.19
C PRO A 219 6.67 -17.11 -16.20
N SER A 220 6.51 -18.32 -16.74
CA SER A 220 7.44 -18.91 -17.71
C SER A 220 7.05 -18.65 -19.17
N ARG A 221 5.96 -17.91 -19.43
CA ARG A 221 5.54 -17.60 -20.80
C ARG A 221 6.62 -16.79 -21.49
N GLN A 222 7.07 -17.28 -22.64
CA GLN A 222 8.01 -16.56 -23.49
C GLN A 222 7.25 -15.51 -24.31
N LEU A 223 7.81 -14.30 -24.37
CA LEU A 223 7.31 -13.22 -25.20
C LEU A 223 8.44 -12.66 -26.05
N ARG A 224 8.08 -12.28 -27.28
CA ARG A 224 8.98 -11.56 -28.18
C ARG A 224 9.10 -10.11 -27.70
N TYR A 225 10.29 -9.71 -27.29
CA TYR A 225 10.60 -8.33 -26.92
C TYR A 225 11.70 -7.78 -27.83
N GLY A 226 11.31 -6.93 -28.77
CA GLY A 226 12.20 -6.53 -29.87
C GLY A 226 12.60 -7.74 -30.71
N THR A 227 13.89 -8.09 -30.69
CA THR A 227 14.46 -9.23 -31.44
C THR A 227 14.78 -10.45 -30.58
N THR A 228 14.41 -10.45 -29.30
CA THR A 228 14.76 -11.51 -28.36
C THR A 228 13.50 -12.11 -27.75
N ASP A 229 13.51 -13.42 -27.53
CA ASP A 229 12.47 -14.10 -26.76
C ASP A 229 12.93 -14.15 -25.30
N MET A 230 12.07 -13.69 -24.38
CA MET A 230 12.38 -13.69 -22.95
C MET A 230 11.12 -13.97 -22.12
N PRO A 231 11.30 -14.48 -20.88
CA PRO A 231 10.19 -14.68 -19.96
C PRO A 231 9.40 -13.38 -19.76
N ILE A 232 8.07 -13.49 -19.64
CA ILE A 232 7.16 -12.36 -19.41
C ILE A 232 7.55 -11.55 -18.16
N THR A 233 8.16 -12.17 -17.15
CA THR A 233 8.66 -11.50 -15.96
C THR A 233 9.82 -10.55 -16.26
N GLU A 234 10.72 -10.91 -17.19
CA GLU A 234 11.82 -10.04 -17.63
C GLU A 234 11.29 -8.90 -18.50
N VAL A 235 10.32 -9.17 -19.37
CA VAL A 235 9.63 -8.11 -20.14
C VAL A 235 8.97 -7.11 -19.18
N LEU A 236 8.30 -7.60 -18.12
CA LEU A 236 7.67 -6.74 -17.13
C LEU A 236 8.67 -5.86 -16.40
N ASP A 237 9.85 -6.38 -16.03
CA ASP A 237 10.87 -5.60 -15.33
C ASP A 237 11.41 -4.46 -16.24
N GLU A 238 11.59 -4.74 -17.54
CA GLU A 238 11.97 -3.74 -18.52
C GLU A 238 10.87 -2.70 -18.77
N LEU A 239 9.59 -3.11 -18.80
CA LEU A 239 8.45 -2.19 -18.87
C LEU A 239 8.38 -1.29 -17.63
N CYS A 240 8.60 -1.84 -16.42
CA CYS A 240 8.69 -1.07 -15.19
C CYS A 240 9.78 0.00 -15.30
N ARG A 241 10.97 -0.37 -15.79
CA ARG A 241 12.09 0.55 -15.98
C ARG A 241 11.72 1.69 -16.93
N ARG A 242 11.20 1.37 -18.12
CA ARG A 242 10.78 2.38 -19.12
C ARG A 242 9.68 3.29 -18.59
N PHE A 243 8.73 2.74 -17.84
CA PHE A 243 7.66 3.52 -17.24
C PHE A 243 8.24 4.55 -16.27
N VAL A 244 9.16 4.14 -15.38
CA VAL A 244 9.85 5.04 -14.44
C VAL A 244 10.65 6.12 -15.17
N ASP A 245 11.38 5.76 -16.23
CA ASP A 245 12.15 6.70 -17.02
C ASP A 245 11.24 7.74 -17.72
N THR A 246 10.05 7.32 -18.14
CA THR A 246 9.06 8.19 -18.83
C THR A 246 8.38 9.18 -17.88
N ILE A 247 8.04 8.76 -16.66
CA ILE A 247 7.37 9.63 -15.69
C ILE A 247 8.34 10.59 -14.99
N GLY A 248 9.65 10.33 -15.05
CA GLY A 248 10.66 10.96 -14.19
C GLY A 248 10.49 10.43 -12.75
N SER A 249 11.59 10.01 -12.10
CA SER A 249 11.60 9.27 -10.82
C SER A 249 10.36 9.53 -9.92
N PRO A 250 9.48 8.54 -9.68
CA PRO A 250 8.30 8.71 -8.82
C PRO A 250 8.67 8.73 -7.33
N VAL A 251 9.93 8.46 -7.00
CA VAL A 251 10.45 8.52 -5.63
C VAL A 251 11.14 9.86 -5.44
N ARG A 252 10.35 10.93 -5.27
CA ARG A 252 10.85 12.04 -4.44
C ARG A 252 10.80 11.54 -3.02
N GLY A 253 11.97 11.14 -2.50
CA GLY A 253 12.10 10.86 -1.07
C GLY A 253 11.73 12.11 -0.26
N PRO A 254 11.43 11.95 1.05
CA PRO A 254 11.27 13.10 1.94
C PRO A 254 12.63 13.81 2.08
N GLY A 255 12.97 14.68 1.13
CA GLY A 255 14.29 15.30 1.03
C GLY A 255 14.52 16.13 -0.24
N ASP A 256 13.80 15.87 -1.34
CA ASP A 256 13.97 16.63 -2.58
C ASP A 256 13.32 18.02 -2.49
N ARG A 257 14.02 18.97 -1.86
CA ARG A 257 13.79 20.39 -2.09
C ARG A 257 14.33 20.76 -3.49
N PRO A 258 13.63 21.61 -4.26
CA PRO A 258 14.16 22.08 -5.53
C PRO A 258 15.40 22.94 -5.28
N GLY A 259 16.53 22.51 -5.84
CA GLY A 259 17.76 23.29 -5.88
C GLY A 259 18.80 22.89 -4.83
N GLN A 260 19.60 21.88 -5.14
CA GLN A 260 21.02 21.85 -4.78
C GLN A 260 21.74 20.88 -5.74
N SER A 261 22.67 21.46 -6.50
CA SER A 261 23.52 20.84 -7.50
C SER A 261 24.44 19.76 -6.92
N GLU A 262 24.81 18.84 -7.81
CA GLU A 262 25.80 17.77 -7.69
C GLU A 262 27.00 18.10 -6.79
N GLN A 263 27.29 17.21 -5.82
CA GLN A 263 28.64 16.71 -5.47
C GLN A 263 28.58 15.90 -4.16
N GLY A 264 28.91 14.61 -4.22
CA GLY A 264 29.10 13.77 -3.04
C GLY A 264 29.16 12.30 -3.42
N ASP A 265 30.32 11.68 -3.20
CA ASP A 265 30.60 10.26 -3.48
C ASP A 265 29.55 9.30 -2.88
N PRO A 266 29.23 8.18 -3.56
CA PRO A 266 28.31 7.18 -3.03
C PRO A 266 28.90 6.47 -1.80
N PRO A 267 28.15 6.31 -0.69
CA PRO A 267 28.64 5.56 0.45
C PRO A 267 28.80 4.07 0.12
N ALA A 268 29.82 3.48 0.75
CA ALA A 268 30.39 2.17 0.45
C ALA A 268 29.38 1.01 0.40
N ARG A 269 29.57 0.17 -0.61
CA ARG A 269 28.89 -1.13 -0.81
C ARG A 269 29.09 -2.02 0.41
N GLN A 270 28.01 -2.41 1.07
CA GLN A 270 28.04 -3.56 1.95
C GLN A 270 27.41 -4.76 1.22
N ASN A 271 28.23 -5.78 0.99
CA ASN A 271 27.83 -7.07 0.43
C ASN A 271 26.87 -7.75 1.40
N TRP A 272 25.60 -7.87 1.02
CA TRP A 272 24.61 -8.57 1.85
C TRP A 272 23.89 -9.64 1.06
N HIS A 273 24.06 -10.88 1.51
CA HIS A 273 23.44 -12.07 0.97
C HIS A 273 21.91 -12.01 1.04
N ALA A 274 21.27 -12.44 -0.04
CA ALA A 274 19.83 -12.53 -0.24
C ALA A 274 19.15 -13.26 0.94
N THR A 275 18.43 -12.51 1.78
CA THR A 275 17.54 -13.08 2.78
C THR A 275 16.16 -13.27 2.14
N ARG A 276 15.66 -14.51 2.24
CA ARG A 276 14.49 -15.06 1.56
C ARG A 276 13.26 -14.15 1.58
N TRP A 277 12.82 -13.75 0.40
CA TRP A 277 11.46 -13.31 0.12
C TRP A 277 10.56 -14.56 -0.04
N PRO A 278 9.34 -14.62 0.51
CA PRO A 278 8.49 -15.80 0.35
C PRO A 278 7.76 -15.70 -1.00
N PHE A 279 8.51 -15.89 -2.10
CA PHE A 279 7.94 -16.33 -3.37
C PHE A 279 8.42 -17.76 -3.57
N GLN A 280 7.67 -18.74 -3.04
CA GLN A 280 7.67 -20.05 -3.65
C GLN A 280 6.62 -20.01 -4.75
N ALA A 281 7.09 -19.99 -5.99
CA ALA A 281 6.28 -20.37 -7.13
C ALA A 281 5.75 -21.80 -6.89
N GLY A 282 4.45 -21.98 -7.12
CA GLY A 282 3.82 -23.31 -7.15
C GLY A 282 3.07 -23.68 -5.89
N SER A 283 1.81 -23.24 -5.77
CA SER A 283 0.81 -24.06 -5.10
C SER A 283 0.15 -24.93 -6.17
N GLN A 284 0.61 -26.17 -6.33
CA GLN A 284 -0.22 -27.19 -6.97
C GLN A 284 -1.49 -27.37 -6.12
N PRO A 285 -2.67 -27.52 -6.72
CA PRO A 285 -3.85 -27.93 -5.97
C PRO A 285 -3.63 -29.37 -5.51
N ALA A 286 -3.59 -29.61 -4.20
CA ALA A 286 -3.69 -30.96 -3.68
C ALA A 286 -5.13 -31.44 -3.92
N SER A 287 -5.24 -32.46 -4.75
CA SER A 287 -6.45 -33.26 -4.97
C SER A 287 -6.90 -33.96 -3.68
N LEU A 288 -8.23 -34.04 -3.52
CA LEU A 288 -9.04 -34.81 -2.56
C LEU A 288 -9.00 -34.37 -1.09
#